data_AF-A0A2V9JKF8-F1
#
_entry.id   AF-A0A2V9JKF8-F1
#
_cell.length_a   1.000
_cell.length_b   1.000
_cell.length_c   1.000
_cell.angle_alpha   90.00
_cell.angle_beta   90.00
_cell.angle_gamma   90.00
#
_symmetry.space_group_name_H-M   'P 1'
#
loop_
_entity.id
_entity.type
_entity.pdbx_description
1 polymer ?
#
loop_
_entity_poly.entity_id
_entity_poly.type
_entity_poly.pdbx_seq_one_letter_code
_entity_poly.pdbx_strand_id
1 'polypeptide(L)'
;MTPEQRSFWSFQPSHKPSLPEVRNKAWPKSPIDHFILARLEDKGLKPAPPADKRTLIRRAYFDLIGLPPTPEEAEAFLKDTSPDAFARVVDGLLASPHYGERWGRYWLDVARYGEDDVRGLSVESYPNAFRYRDWVIQAFNDDLPYNLFVKAQIAGDLLTGESGKQKDSFLAATGFFGLGPWYYDIVEPPLARADERQDRVDALTRGFLGLTAACARCHNHKYDPISQADYYALAGVFASSEYREYPLVPGKAVADYEKHQKGIRDQEAALDEFIHKESDLLGEVLAAKTSRYMIAAWEVKKQPGSAAQTVAEKDNLDPETLERWI
;
A
#
# COMPACT_ATOMS: atom_id res chain seq x y z
N MET A 1 29.35 9.74 -13.79
CA MET A 1 28.46 10.89 -13.99
C MET A 1 29.23 11.97 -14.72
N THR A 2 28.68 12.52 -15.80
CA THR A 2 29.36 13.55 -16.61
C THR A 2 29.03 14.96 -16.11
N PRO A 3 29.84 15.98 -16.46
CA PRO A 3 29.52 17.38 -16.18
C PRO A 3 28.18 17.82 -16.76
N GLU A 4 27.82 17.33 -17.96
CA GLU A 4 26.57 17.68 -18.65
C GLU A 4 25.36 17.21 -17.84
N GLN A 5 25.38 15.97 -17.33
CA GLN A 5 24.31 15.44 -16.48
C GLN A 5 24.11 16.27 -15.22
N ARG A 6 25.21 16.72 -14.59
CA ARG A 6 25.14 17.56 -13.39
C ARG A 6 24.61 18.96 -13.70
N SER A 7 24.89 19.50 -14.89
CA SER A 7 24.47 20.84 -15.32
C SER A 7 23.02 20.95 -15.78
N PHE A 8 22.28 19.84 -15.82
CA PHE A 8 20.90 19.84 -16.28
C PHE A 8 20.01 20.72 -15.40
N TRP A 9 19.12 21.49 -16.02
CA TRP A 9 18.44 22.64 -15.40
C TRP A 9 17.67 22.30 -14.12
N SER A 10 17.05 21.11 -14.04
CA SER A 10 16.25 20.70 -12.89
C SER A 10 17.08 20.27 -11.67
N PHE A 11 18.38 20.05 -11.85
CA PHE A 11 19.33 19.73 -10.79
C PHE A 11 20.16 20.95 -10.36
N GLN A 12 19.93 22.10 -10.98
CA GLN A 12 20.55 23.35 -10.57
C GLN A 12 19.72 24.04 -9.47
N PRO A 13 20.35 24.81 -8.58
CA PRO A 13 19.63 25.66 -7.65
C PRO A 13 18.60 26.55 -8.37
N SER A 14 17.40 26.65 -7.81
CA SER A 14 16.39 27.56 -8.33
C SER A 14 16.79 29.01 -8.03
N HIS A 15 16.83 29.84 -9.06
CA HIS A 15 17.07 31.28 -8.94
C HIS A 15 15.81 32.04 -9.33
N LYS A 16 15.61 33.25 -8.78
CA LYS A 16 14.48 34.12 -9.11
C LYS A 16 14.90 35.06 -10.26
N PRO A 17 14.61 34.74 -11.53
CA PRO A 17 14.97 35.62 -12.65
C PRO A 17 14.21 36.94 -12.59
N SER A 18 14.78 37.97 -13.20
CA SER A 18 14.06 39.22 -13.48
C SER A 18 12.90 38.96 -14.43
N LEU A 19 11.80 39.69 -14.25
CA LEU A 19 10.65 39.58 -15.15
C LEU A 19 11.00 40.11 -16.54
N PRO A 20 10.64 39.40 -17.61
CA PRO A 20 10.79 39.91 -18.97
C PRO A 20 9.95 41.18 -19.19
N GLU A 21 10.49 42.12 -19.96
CA GLU A 21 9.72 43.23 -20.50
C GLU A 21 8.75 42.72 -21.57
N VAL A 22 7.52 43.19 -21.52
CA VAL A 22 6.44 42.83 -22.45
C VAL A 22 5.83 44.10 -23.02
N ARG A 23 5.35 44.02 -24.27
CA ARG A 23 4.70 45.15 -24.96
C ARG A 23 3.32 45.41 -24.37
N ASN A 24 2.52 44.37 -24.15
CA ASN A 24 1.21 44.50 -23.52
C ASN A 24 1.30 44.39 -21.99
N LYS A 25 1.54 45.51 -21.33
CA LYS A 25 1.69 45.57 -19.86
C LYS A 25 0.41 45.33 -19.06
N ALA A 26 -0.77 45.35 -19.69
CA ALA A 26 -2.06 45.21 -19.00
C ALA A 26 -2.54 43.75 -18.86
N TRP A 27 -2.00 42.84 -19.67
CA TRP A 27 -2.42 41.43 -19.70
C TRP A 27 -1.88 40.61 -18.52
N PRO A 28 -0.58 40.67 -18.15
CA PRO A 28 -0.07 39.91 -17.02
C PRO A 28 -0.80 40.22 -15.71
N LYS A 29 -1.22 39.18 -14.99
CA LYS A 29 -1.84 39.28 -13.65
C LYS A 29 -0.94 38.74 -12.55
N SER A 30 0.00 37.89 -12.93
CA SER A 30 0.99 37.27 -12.05
C SER A 30 2.39 37.31 -12.69
N PRO A 31 3.45 37.12 -11.90
CA PRO A 31 4.82 37.08 -12.42
C PRO A 31 5.04 36.06 -13.55
N ILE A 32 4.37 34.89 -13.52
CA ILE A 32 4.53 33.86 -14.56
C ILE A 32 3.98 34.31 -15.91
N ASP A 33 2.96 35.17 -15.92
CA ASP A 33 2.34 35.68 -17.15
C ASP A 33 3.31 36.52 -17.98
N HIS A 34 4.28 37.21 -17.35
CA HIS A 34 5.32 37.94 -18.07
C HIS A 34 6.18 37.00 -18.92
N PHE A 35 6.54 35.82 -18.40
CA PHE A 35 7.34 34.85 -19.13
C PHE A 35 6.57 34.22 -20.29
N ILE A 36 5.27 33.94 -20.08
CA ILE A 36 4.39 33.40 -21.13
C ILE A 36 4.18 34.45 -22.23
N LEU A 37 3.80 35.67 -21.86
CA LEU A 37 3.52 36.75 -22.81
C LEU A 37 4.75 37.14 -23.61
N ALA A 38 5.93 37.25 -22.99
CA ALA A 38 7.16 37.57 -23.69
C ALA A 38 7.45 36.54 -24.81
N ARG A 39 7.22 35.25 -24.55
CA ARG A 39 7.39 34.20 -25.56
C ARG A 39 6.32 34.22 -26.64
N LEU A 40 5.09 34.61 -26.32
CA LEU A 40 4.02 34.79 -27.32
C LEU A 40 4.35 35.98 -28.23
N GLU A 41 4.71 37.13 -27.66
CA GLU A 41 5.04 38.36 -28.41
C GLU A 41 6.26 38.17 -29.33
N ASP A 42 7.31 37.49 -28.85
CA ASP A 42 8.49 37.12 -29.64
C ASP A 42 8.12 36.28 -30.87
N LYS A 43 7.14 35.37 -30.72
CA LYS A 43 6.63 34.53 -31.81
C LYS A 43 5.50 35.20 -32.62
N GLY A 44 5.16 36.46 -32.35
CA GLY A 44 4.04 37.15 -33.01
C GLY A 44 2.66 36.58 -32.69
N LEU A 45 2.53 35.78 -31.62
CA LEU A 45 1.29 35.19 -31.15
C LEU A 45 0.61 36.12 -30.13
N LYS A 46 -0.71 35.97 -29.99
CA LYS A 46 -1.51 36.67 -28.99
C LYS A 46 -2.07 35.66 -27.99
N PRO A 47 -2.28 36.05 -26.72
CA PRO A 47 -2.97 35.21 -25.76
C PRO A 47 -4.37 34.82 -26.25
N ALA A 48 -4.79 33.59 -25.95
CA ALA A 48 -6.15 33.16 -26.20
C ALA A 48 -7.14 33.97 -25.33
N PRO A 49 -8.38 34.22 -25.82
CA PRO A 49 -9.41 34.83 -25.00
C PRO A 49 -9.76 33.93 -23.79
N PRO A 50 -10.21 34.51 -22.66
CA PRO A 50 -10.74 33.74 -21.56
C PRO A 50 -11.88 32.82 -22.01
N ALA A 51 -11.99 31.64 -21.38
CA ALA A 51 -13.14 30.77 -21.59
C ALA A 51 -14.42 31.44 -21.08
N ASP A 52 -15.55 31.13 -21.72
CA ASP A 52 -16.85 31.60 -21.26
C ASP A 52 -17.21 30.96 -19.90
N LYS A 53 -18.11 31.61 -19.16
CA LYS A 53 -18.50 31.16 -17.81
C LYS A 53 -19.01 29.72 -17.78
N ARG A 54 -19.79 29.28 -18.77
CA ARG A 54 -20.34 27.91 -18.80
C ARG A 54 -19.21 26.90 -18.95
N THR A 55 -18.21 27.20 -19.77
CA THR A 55 -17.00 26.39 -19.90
C THR A 55 -16.18 26.38 -18.61
N LEU A 56 -15.99 27.54 -17.96
CA LEU A 56 -15.20 27.66 -16.72
C LEU A 56 -15.78 26.83 -15.58
N ILE A 57 -17.07 26.97 -15.27
CA ILE A 57 -17.68 26.22 -14.17
C ILE A 57 -17.65 24.72 -14.43
N ARG A 58 -17.93 24.29 -15.68
CA ARG A 58 -17.85 22.88 -16.04
C ARG A 58 -16.45 22.32 -15.79
N ARG A 59 -15.40 23.01 -16.23
CA ARG A 59 -14.01 22.57 -16.03
C ARG A 59 -13.64 22.52 -14.54
N ALA A 60 -13.93 23.58 -13.79
CA ALA A 60 -13.62 23.63 -12.37
C ALA A 60 -14.23 22.45 -11.59
N TYR A 61 -15.50 22.13 -11.85
CA TYR A 61 -16.20 21.01 -11.23
C TYR A 61 -15.59 19.64 -11.57
N PHE A 62 -15.34 19.35 -12.85
CA PHE A 62 -14.71 18.09 -13.25
C PHE A 62 -13.25 17.96 -12.81
N ASP A 63 -12.51 19.06 -12.82
CA ASP A 63 -11.09 19.06 -12.47
C ASP A 63 -10.92 18.90 -10.95
N LEU A 64 -11.68 19.64 -10.14
CA LEU A 64 -11.51 19.68 -8.69
C LEU A 64 -12.21 18.52 -7.96
N ILE A 65 -13.45 18.19 -8.34
CA ILE A 65 -14.25 17.18 -7.63
C ILE A 65 -14.71 16.01 -8.50
N GLY A 66 -14.46 16.04 -9.82
CA GLY A 66 -14.78 14.93 -10.73
C GLY A 66 -16.26 14.79 -11.11
N LEU A 67 -17.13 15.70 -10.64
CA LEU A 67 -18.58 15.69 -10.87
C LEU A 67 -18.98 16.92 -11.69
N PRO A 68 -20.09 16.90 -12.45
CA PRO A 68 -20.62 18.11 -13.07
C PRO A 68 -21.31 19.03 -12.04
N PRO A 69 -21.42 20.35 -12.32
CA PRO A 69 -22.27 21.23 -11.51
C PRO A 69 -23.75 20.87 -11.67
N THR A 70 -24.55 21.09 -10.64
CA THR A 70 -26.02 21.08 -10.75
C THR A 70 -26.51 22.22 -11.64
N PRO A 71 -27.71 22.11 -12.24
CA PRO A 71 -28.31 23.20 -13.00
C PRO A 71 -28.38 24.51 -12.21
N GLU A 72 -28.71 24.44 -10.92
CA GLU A 72 -28.87 25.58 -10.02
C GLU A 72 -27.52 26.27 -9.73
N GLU A 73 -26.47 25.50 -9.43
CA GLU A 73 -25.11 26.03 -9.25
C GLU A 73 -24.58 26.68 -10.53
N ALA A 74 -24.84 26.06 -11.68
CA ALA A 74 -24.46 26.62 -12.97
C ALA A 74 -25.18 27.94 -13.25
N GLU A 75 -26.49 28.00 -13.01
CA GLU A 75 -27.27 29.22 -13.22
C GLU A 75 -26.87 30.34 -12.26
N ALA A 76 -26.60 30.02 -10.99
CA ALA A 76 -26.12 30.98 -9.99
C ALA A 76 -24.81 31.65 -10.45
N PHE A 77 -23.81 30.86 -10.87
CA PHE A 77 -22.54 31.41 -11.36
C PHE A 77 -22.67 32.22 -12.65
N LEU A 78 -23.55 31.78 -13.57
CA LEU A 78 -23.80 32.51 -14.82
C LEU A 78 -24.36 33.91 -14.54
N LYS A 79 -25.29 34.03 -13.58
CA LYS A 79 -25.93 35.29 -13.18
C LYS A 79 -25.04 36.18 -12.30
N ASP A 80 -24.06 35.62 -11.61
CA ASP A 80 -23.19 36.36 -10.68
C ASP A 80 -22.17 37.26 -11.43
N THR A 81 -22.37 38.58 -11.39
CA THR A 81 -21.52 39.57 -12.07
C THR A 81 -20.40 40.12 -11.21
N SER A 82 -20.22 39.62 -9.99
CA SER A 82 -19.15 40.08 -9.10
C SER A 82 -17.76 39.72 -9.66
N PRO A 83 -16.73 40.53 -9.37
CA PRO A 83 -15.38 40.31 -9.88
C PRO A 83 -14.73 39.02 -9.36
N ASP A 84 -15.20 38.48 -8.24
CA ASP A 84 -14.69 37.30 -7.54
C ASP A 84 -15.61 36.07 -7.66
N ALA A 85 -16.66 36.12 -8.51
CA ALA A 85 -17.62 35.03 -8.70
C ALA A 85 -16.96 33.66 -8.93
N PHE A 86 -15.93 33.60 -9.78
CA PHE A 86 -15.26 32.34 -10.09
C PHE A 86 -14.37 31.85 -8.94
N ALA A 87 -13.72 32.76 -8.23
CA ALA A 87 -12.92 32.42 -7.05
C ALA A 87 -13.79 31.76 -5.97
N ARG A 88 -14.97 32.31 -5.70
CA ARG A 88 -15.92 31.71 -4.75
C ARG A 88 -16.39 30.31 -5.15
N VAL A 89 -16.59 30.06 -6.45
CA VAL A 89 -16.88 28.70 -6.95
C VAL A 89 -15.71 27.77 -6.66
N VAL A 90 -14.48 28.18 -6.96
CA VAL A 90 -13.28 27.39 -6.71
C VAL A 90 -13.10 27.11 -5.22
N ASP A 91 -13.23 28.12 -4.36
CA ASP A 91 -13.10 27.98 -2.91
C ASP A 91 -14.13 26.99 -2.35
N GLY A 92 -15.39 27.06 -2.82
CA GLY A 92 -16.43 26.10 -2.44
C GLY A 92 -16.13 24.67 -2.87
N LEU A 93 -15.53 24.49 -4.06
CA LEU A 93 -15.12 23.17 -4.57
C LEU A 93 -13.92 22.60 -3.80
N LEU A 94 -12.94 23.45 -3.45
CA LEU A 94 -11.79 23.04 -2.63
C LEU A 94 -12.20 22.65 -1.21
N ALA A 95 -13.22 23.30 -0.65
CA ALA A 95 -13.77 22.99 0.66
C ALA A 95 -14.72 21.76 0.65
N SER A 96 -15.04 21.20 -0.51
CA SER A 96 -15.93 20.04 -0.63
C SER A 96 -15.20 18.75 -0.22
N PRO A 97 -15.84 17.83 0.53
CA PRO A 97 -15.22 16.54 0.85
C PRO A 97 -14.86 15.71 -0.40
N HIS A 98 -15.55 15.95 -1.53
CA HIS A 98 -15.27 15.31 -2.81
C HIS A 98 -13.92 15.73 -3.41
N TYR A 99 -13.33 16.85 -2.97
CA TYR A 99 -12.00 17.27 -3.40
C TYR A 99 -10.95 16.21 -3.01
N GLY A 100 -10.93 15.82 -1.73
CA GLY A 100 -10.04 14.79 -1.22
C GLY A 100 -10.29 13.41 -1.83
N GLU A 101 -11.55 13.06 -2.13
CA GLU A 101 -11.87 11.82 -2.85
C GLU A 101 -11.28 11.83 -4.27
N ARG A 102 -11.45 12.95 -4.98
CA ARG A 102 -10.96 13.12 -6.35
C ARG A 102 -9.44 13.08 -6.43
N TRP A 103 -8.76 13.88 -5.61
CA TRP A 103 -7.30 14.00 -5.61
C TRP A 103 -6.62 12.82 -4.93
N GLY A 104 -7.25 12.27 -3.88
CA GLY A 104 -6.83 11.04 -3.24
C GLY A 104 -6.76 9.88 -4.23
N ARG A 105 -7.74 9.73 -5.14
CA ARG A 105 -7.68 8.71 -6.20
C ARG A 105 -6.41 8.78 -7.04
N TYR A 106 -5.99 9.98 -7.46
CA TYR A 106 -4.75 10.16 -8.23
C TYR A 106 -3.51 9.81 -7.41
N TRP A 107 -3.49 10.19 -6.13
CA TRP A 107 -2.39 9.84 -5.25
C TRP A 107 -2.31 8.33 -4.99
N LEU A 108 -3.45 7.66 -4.81
CA LEU A 108 -3.51 6.22 -4.57
C LEU A 108 -2.99 5.41 -5.77
N ASP A 109 -3.20 5.89 -7.00
CA ASP A 109 -2.56 5.34 -8.20
C ASP A 109 -1.02 5.42 -8.10
N VAL A 110 -0.48 6.55 -7.63
CA VAL A 110 0.97 6.76 -7.43
C VAL A 110 1.52 5.91 -6.29
N ALA A 111 0.78 5.78 -5.20
CA ALA A 111 1.12 4.96 -4.05
C ALA A 111 1.04 3.46 -4.34
N ARG A 112 0.44 3.08 -5.48
CA ARG A 112 0.19 1.68 -5.87
C ARG A 112 -0.71 1.00 -4.85
N TYR A 113 -1.72 1.72 -4.39
CA TYR A 113 -2.67 1.25 -3.40
C TYR A 113 -3.38 -0.01 -3.90
N GLY A 114 -3.33 -1.05 -3.08
CA GLY A 114 -4.10 -2.29 -3.25
C GLY A 114 -4.74 -2.69 -1.92
N GLU A 115 -5.94 -3.27 -2.02
CA GLU A 115 -6.64 -3.88 -0.87
C GLU A 115 -6.36 -5.38 -0.78
N ASP A 116 -5.68 -5.91 -1.79
CA ASP A 116 -5.33 -7.30 -1.91
C ASP A 116 -3.87 -7.50 -1.55
N ASP A 117 -3.65 -8.52 -0.75
CA ASP A 117 -2.37 -9.10 -0.49
C ASP A 117 -1.96 -10.01 -1.66
N VAL A 118 -0.99 -9.52 -2.43
CA VAL A 118 -0.42 -10.21 -3.60
C VAL A 118 0.76 -11.12 -3.25
N ARG A 119 0.98 -11.43 -1.95
CA ARG A 119 2.05 -12.33 -1.48
C ARG A 119 1.96 -13.75 -2.04
N GLY A 120 0.83 -14.19 -2.62
CA GLY A 120 0.68 -15.57 -3.10
C GLY A 120 -0.23 -15.76 -4.30
N LEU A 121 -0.51 -17.02 -4.63
CA LEU A 121 -1.47 -17.42 -5.67
C LEU A 121 -2.93 -17.29 -5.20
N SER A 122 -3.15 -17.10 -3.90
CA SER A 122 -4.44 -16.80 -3.29
C SER A 122 -4.57 -15.31 -3.04
N VAL A 123 -5.70 -14.73 -3.45
CA VAL A 123 -6.04 -13.34 -3.12
C VAL A 123 -6.50 -13.31 -1.66
N GLU A 124 -5.61 -12.90 -0.76
CA GLU A 124 -5.98 -12.50 0.59
C GLU A 124 -6.21 -10.98 0.60
N SER A 125 -7.08 -10.46 1.46
CA SER A 125 -7.30 -9.00 1.54
C SER A 125 -6.60 -8.45 2.76
N TYR A 126 -5.94 -7.29 2.62
CA TYR A 126 -5.45 -6.51 3.75
C TYR A 126 -6.64 -5.92 4.52
N PRO A 127 -6.98 -6.42 5.73
CA PRO A 127 -8.24 -6.06 6.39
C PRO A 127 -8.36 -4.57 6.74
N ASN A 128 -7.23 -3.87 6.80
CA ASN A 128 -7.13 -2.47 7.20
C ASN A 128 -6.55 -1.56 6.12
N ALA A 129 -6.41 -2.00 4.87
CA ALA A 129 -5.85 -1.19 3.78
C ALA A 129 -6.60 0.14 3.59
N PHE A 130 -7.94 0.11 3.72
CA PHE A 130 -8.80 1.29 3.59
C PHE A 130 -8.41 2.46 4.50
N ARG A 131 -7.71 2.19 5.63
CA ARG A 131 -7.25 3.25 6.53
C ARG A 131 -6.23 4.17 5.87
N TYR A 132 -5.38 3.64 5.00
CA TYR A 132 -4.46 4.47 4.23
C TYR A 132 -5.20 5.32 3.18
N ARG A 133 -6.17 4.73 2.46
CA ARG A 133 -7.05 5.45 1.54
C ARG A 133 -7.76 6.61 2.24
N ASP A 134 -8.41 6.34 3.36
CA ASP A 134 -9.16 7.33 4.12
C ASP A 134 -8.23 8.41 4.69
N TRP A 135 -7.03 8.04 5.12
CA TRP A 135 -6.01 8.99 5.55
C TRP A 135 -5.58 9.94 4.42
N VAL A 136 -5.33 9.42 3.21
CA VAL A 136 -4.97 10.24 2.04
C VAL A 136 -6.10 11.22 1.70
N ILE A 137 -7.34 10.75 1.65
CA ILE A 137 -8.52 11.60 1.38
C ILE A 137 -8.61 12.72 2.41
N GLN A 138 -8.47 12.38 3.69
CA GLN A 138 -8.51 13.35 4.77
C GLN A 138 -7.35 14.35 4.69
N ALA A 139 -6.15 13.90 4.35
CA ALA A 139 -4.98 14.78 4.22
C ALA A 139 -5.16 15.84 3.12
N PHE A 140 -5.83 15.51 2.01
CA PHE A 140 -6.19 16.50 1.00
C PHE A 140 -7.27 17.46 1.47
N ASN A 141 -8.32 16.95 2.12
CA ASN A 141 -9.43 17.78 2.61
C ASN A 141 -9.00 18.74 3.74
N ASP A 142 -8.03 18.34 4.56
CA ASP A 142 -7.48 19.16 5.65
C ASP A 142 -6.39 20.14 5.18
N ASP A 143 -6.07 20.16 3.88
CA ASP A 143 -4.95 20.92 3.31
C ASP A 143 -3.63 20.65 4.07
N LEU A 144 -3.35 19.36 4.32
CA LEU A 144 -2.16 18.95 5.08
C LEU A 144 -0.90 19.48 4.38
N PRO A 145 -0.02 20.22 5.09
CA PRO A 145 1.19 20.76 4.48
C PRO A 145 2.00 19.66 3.79
N TYR A 146 2.37 19.89 2.52
CA TYR A 146 3.00 18.86 1.69
C TYR A 146 4.24 18.23 2.34
N ASN A 147 5.05 19.03 3.03
CA ASN A 147 6.22 18.54 3.76
C ASN A 147 5.86 17.52 4.86
N LEU A 148 4.70 17.68 5.52
CA LEU A 148 4.19 16.75 6.52
C LEU A 148 3.53 15.54 5.86
N PHE A 149 2.78 15.73 4.76
CA PHE A 149 2.22 14.65 3.95
C PHE A 149 3.29 13.65 3.47
N VAL A 150 4.44 14.16 3.00
CA VAL A 150 5.58 13.32 2.60
C VAL A 150 6.20 12.61 3.81
N LYS A 151 6.48 13.34 4.90
CA LYS A 151 7.11 12.76 6.10
C LYS A 151 6.26 11.66 6.73
N ALA A 152 4.95 11.86 6.82
CA ALA A 152 4.03 10.90 7.40
C ALA A 152 4.02 9.56 6.63
N GLN A 153 4.11 9.61 5.30
CA GLN A 153 4.13 8.40 4.49
C GLN A 153 5.46 7.65 4.53
N ILE A 154 6.57 8.36 4.71
CA ILE A 154 7.91 7.75 4.75
C ILE A 154 8.26 7.23 6.15
N ALA A 155 7.89 7.96 7.19
CA ALA A 155 8.34 7.72 8.57
C ALA A 155 7.28 8.11 9.61
N GLY A 156 6.00 7.88 9.30
CA GLY A 156 4.88 8.24 10.16
C GLY A 156 4.91 7.58 11.55
N ASP A 157 5.54 6.41 11.65
CA ASP A 157 5.83 5.70 12.89
C ASP A 157 6.82 6.45 13.81
N LEU A 158 7.71 7.26 13.23
CA LEU A 158 8.66 8.11 13.95
C LEU A 158 8.10 9.51 14.27
N LEU A 159 6.96 9.89 13.69
CA LEU A 159 6.31 11.16 13.99
C LEU A 159 5.56 11.05 15.32
N THR A 160 6.07 11.75 16.33
CA THR A 160 5.39 11.87 17.63
C THR A 160 4.40 13.04 17.56
N GLY A 161 3.11 12.74 17.70
CA GLY A 161 2.09 13.77 17.90
C GLY A 161 2.03 14.23 19.35
N GLU A 162 1.64 15.50 19.58
CA GLU A 162 1.37 16.01 20.93
C GLU A 162 0.11 15.36 21.56
N SER A 163 -0.73 14.74 20.73
CA SER A 163 -1.87 13.91 21.13
C SER A 163 -1.79 12.52 20.50
N GLY A 164 -2.14 11.48 21.23
CA GLY A 164 -2.14 10.09 20.72
C GLY A 164 -2.94 9.90 19.43
N LYS A 165 -3.99 10.70 19.22
CA LYS A 165 -4.81 10.71 17.99
C LYS A 165 -4.01 11.07 16.73
N GLN A 166 -3.01 11.93 16.85
CA GLN A 166 -2.17 12.34 15.73
C GLN A 166 -1.15 11.27 15.36
N LYS A 167 -0.68 10.49 16.35
CA LYS A 167 0.19 9.32 16.11
C LYS A 167 -0.55 8.23 15.33
N ASP A 168 -1.78 7.90 15.73
CA ASP A 168 -2.57 6.87 15.05
C ASP A 168 -2.88 7.24 13.59
N SER A 169 -3.10 8.54 13.33
CA SER A 169 -3.24 9.08 11.97
C SER A 169 -1.97 8.87 11.13
N PHE A 170 -0.79 9.17 11.67
CA PHE A 170 0.46 8.99 10.92
C PHE A 170 0.87 7.52 10.74
N LEU A 171 0.43 6.62 11.62
CA LEU A 171 0.62 5.18 11.38
C LEU A 171 -0.12 4.75 10.11
N ALA A 172 -1.35 5.20 9.88
CA ALA A 172 -2.08 4.90 8.65
C ALA A 172 -1.33 5.38 7.39
N ALA A 173 -0.66 6.53 7.45
CA ALA A 173 0.13 7.08 6.35
C ALA A 173 1.28 6.16 5.89
N THR A 174 1.84 5.35 6.79
CA THR A 174 2.91 4.38 6.44
C THR A 174 2.44 3.28 5.49
N GLY A 175 1.13 3.20 5.21
CA GLY A 175 0.55 2.36 4.16
C GLY A 175 1.19 2.56 2.77
N PHE A 176 1.81 3.71 2.48
CA PHE A 176 2.56 3.93 1.23
C PHE A 176 3.62 2.84 0.96
N PHE A 177 4.31 2.37 2.01
CA PHE A 177 5.24 1.24 1.91
C PHE A 177 4.67 -0.06 2.48
N GLY A 178 3.68 0.00 3.38
CA GLY A 178 3.09 -1.17 4.03
C GLY A 178 2.16 -1.99 3.11
N LEU A 179 1.47 -1.34 2.18
CA LEU A 179 0.51 -1.97 1.25
C LEU A 179 1.12 -2.33 -0.11
N GLY A 180 2.43 -2.16 -0.27
CA GLY A 180 3.16 -2.57 -1.47
C GLY A 180 3.33 -4.10 -1.55
N PRO A 181 3.90 -4.60 -2.66
CA PRO A 181 4.16 -6.02 -2.81
C PRO A 181 5.22 -6.51 -1.81
N TRP A 182 4.96 -7.67 -1.24
CA TRP A 182 5.89 -8.42 -0.38
C TRP A 182 6.26 -9.72 -1.08
N TYR A 183 7.53 -10.13 -0.98
CA TYR A 183 8.08 -11.21 -1.81
C TYR A 183 8.65 -12.39 -1.00
N TYR A 184 8.60 -12.33 0.33
CA TYR A 184 9.34 -13.21 1.24
C TYR A 184 8.92 -14.70 1.25
N ASP A 185 7.79 -15.04 0.65
CA ASP A 185 7.19 -16.39 0.60
C ASP A 185 7.11 -16.99 -0.81
N ILE A 186 7.45 -16.23 -1.86
CA ILE A 186 7.37 -16.65 -3.27
C ILE A 186 8.72 -16.85 -3.95
N VAL A 187 9.81 -16.37 -3.34
CA VAL A 187 11.18 -16.53 -3.86
C VAL A 187 12.19 -16.74 -2.72
N GLU A 188 13.42 -17.11 -3.08
CA GLU A 188 14.53 -17.26 -2.13
C GLU A 188 14.74 -15.97 -1.29
N PRO A 189 14.91 -16.07 0.04
CA PRO A 189 14.92 -14.90 0.93
C PRO A 189 15.89 -13.77 0.53
N PRO A 190 17.12 -14.02 0.04
CA PRO A 190 18.01 -12.95 -0.41
C PRO A 190 17.46 -12.17 -1.61
N LEU A 191 16.79 -12.86 -2.54
CA LEU A 191 16.17 -12.26 -3.72
C LEU A 191 14.94 -11.44 -3.33
N ALA A 192 14.06 -12.02 -2.51
CA ALA A 192 12.87 -11.33 -1.99
C ALA A 192 13.22 -9.98 -1.38
N ARG A 193 14.17 -9.97 -0.43
CA ARG A 193 14.60 -8.73 0.24
C ARG A 193 15.22 -7.72 -0.74
N ALA A 194 15.90 -8.18 -1.79
CA ALA A 194 16.49 -7.29 -2.78
C ALA A 194 15.41 -6.63 -3.65
N ASP A 195 14.39 -7.39 -4.05
CA ASP A 195 13.28 -6.88 -4.85
C ASP A 195 12.33 -5.99 -4.04
N GLU A 196 12.06 -6.29 -2.76
CA GLU A 196 11.33 -5.39 -1.85
C GLU A 196 12.03 -4.03 -1.69
N ARG A 197 13.36 -4.03 -1.53
CA ARG A 197 14.12 -2.77 -1.45
C ARG A 197 14.11 -2.00 -2.76
N GLN A 198 14.22 -2.70 -3.89
CA GLN A 198 14.12 -2.10 -5.21
C GLN A 198 12.73 -1.45 -5.40
N ASP A 199 11.67 -2.13 -5.00
CA ASP A 199 10.30 -1.62 -5.09
C ASP A 199 10.15 -0.32 -4.30
N ARG A 200 10.62 -0.29 -3.04
CA ARG A 200 10.58 0.90 -2.19
C ARG A 200 11.38 2.08 -2.76
N VAL A 201 12.56 1.81 -3.32
CA VAL A 201 13.37 2.84 -4.00
C VAL A 201 12.62 3.39 -5.21
N ASP A 202 12.01 2.53 -6.03
CA ASP A 202 11.26 2.97 -7.22
C ASP A 202 10.03 3.79 -6.82
N ALA A 203 9.27 3.33 -5.82
CA ALA A 203 8.09 4.01 -5.27
C ALA A 203 8.43 5.41 -4.75
N LEU A 204 9.47 5.52 -3.93
CA LEU A 204 9.92 6.78 -3.35
C LEU A 204 10.37 7.75 -4.45
N THR A 205 11.22 7.29 -5.36
CA THR A 205 11.86 8.16 -6.36
C THR A 205 10.87 8.61 -7.43
N ARG A 206 10.01 7.72 -7.92
CA ARG A 206 8.98 8.10 -8.90
C ARG A 206 7.82 8.86 -8.26
N GLY A 207 7.37 8.43 -7.07
CA GLY A 207 6.21 9.02 -6.41
C GLY A 207 6.45 10.41 -5.85
N PHE A 208 7.61 10.65 -5.23
CA PHE A 208 7.89 11.93 -4.57
C PHE A 208 8.87 12.82 -5.32
N LEU A 209 9.86 12.25 -6.00
CA LEU A 209 10.88 13.05 -6.71
C LEU A 209 10.54 13.25 -8.19
N GLY A 210 9.60 12.47 -8.74
CA GLY A 210 9.33 12.45 -10.18
C GLY A 210 10.52 11.93 -11.00
N LEU A 211 11.42 11.14 -10.40
CA LEU A 211 12.65 10.64 -11.02
C LEU A 211 12.62 9.12 -11.13
N THR A 212 13.15 8.58 -12.23
CA THR A 212 13.32 7.13 -12.40
C THR A 212 14.71 6.70 -11.93
N ALA A 213 14.84 6.21 -10.69
CA ALA A 213 16.14 5.76 -10.19
C ALA A 213 16.45 4.28 -10.55
N ALA A 214 15.50 3.51 -11.07
CA ALA A 214 15.63 2.06 -11.26
C ALA A 214 16.84 1.65 -12.13
N CYS A 215 17.21 2.43 -13.16
CA CYS A 215 18.41 2.12 -13.96
C CYS A 215 19.70 2.17 -13.13
N ALA A 216 19.72 2.97 -12.04
CA ALA A 216 20.85 3.09 -11.14
C ALA A 216 21.17 1.79 -10.36
N ARG A 217 20.25 0.80 -10.38
CA ARG A 217 20.43 -0.52 -9.75
C ARG A 217 21.69 -1.22 -10.24
N CYS A 218 21.87 -1.31 -11.57
CA CYS A 218 22.94 -2.11 -12.17
C CYS A 218 24.17 -1.30 -12.60
N HIS A 219 23.98 0.00 -12.88
CA HIS A 219 25.03 0.92 -13.32
C HIS A 219 24.61 2.35 -13.00
N ASN A 220 25.51 3.35 -13.04
CA ASN A 220 25.10 4.76 -12.89
C ASN A 220 24.00 5.13 -13.90
N HIS A 221 23.01 5.92 -13.49
CA HIS A 221 21.87 6.25 -14.33
C HIS A 221 22.30 6.88 -15.68
N LYS A 222 21.62 6.49 -16.77
CA LYS A 222 22.05 6.80 -18.13
C LYS A 222 22.04 8.29 -18.45
N TYR A 223 21.03 9.02 -17.95
CA TYR A 223 20.80 10.42 -18.28
C TYR A 223 20.88 11.32 -17.04
N ASP A 224 20.11 10.99 -16.01
CA ASP A 224 20.12 11.75 -14.76
C ASP A 224 21.39 11.55 -13.94
N PRO A 225 21.81 12.55 -13.16
CA PRO A 225 22.97 12.51 -12.29
C PRO A 225 22.73 11.69 -11.02
N ILE A 226 22.33 10.42 -11.17
CA ILE A 226 22.11 9.47 -10.06
C ILE A 226 23.16 8.37 -10.16
N SER A 227 24.03 8.28 -9.15
CA SER A 227 25.03 7.20 -9.12
C SER A 227 24.43 5.90 -8.59
N GLN A 228 25.06 4.77 -8.95
CA GLN A 228 24.73 3.49 -8.35
C GLN A 228 24.98 3.50 -6.83
N ALA A 229 25.99 4.25 -6.37
CA ALA A 229 26.25 4.41 -4.94
C ALA A 229 25.08 5.12 -4.23
N ASP A 230 24.52 6.19 -4.80
CA ASP A 230 23.37 6.89 -4.24
C ASP A 230 22.12 5.99 -4.20
N TYR A 231 21.91 5.21 -5.26
CA TYR A 231 20.83 4.22 -5.33
C TYR A 231 20.94 3.21 -4.17
N TYR A 232 22.12 2.62 -3.95
CA TYR A 232 22.31 1.65 -2.87
C TYR A 232 22.36 2.28 -1.48
N ALA A 233 22.76 3.55 -1.36
CA ALA A 233 22.62 4.30 -0.11
C ALA A 233 21.14 4.42 0.29
N LEU A 234 20.26 4.73 -0.67
CA LEU A 234 18.82 4.77 -0.44
C LEU A 234 18.24 3.38 -0.15
N ALA A 235 18.67 2.35 -0.89
CA ALA A 235 18.29 0.97 -0.59
C ALA A 235 18.73 0.54 0.83
N GLY A 236 19.86 1.06 1.33
CA GLY A 236 20.34 0.83 2.69
C GLY A 236 19.42 1.39 3.78
N VAL A 237 18.73 2.51 3.51
CA VAL A 237 17.68 3.04 4.41
C VAL A 237 16.56 2.02 4.56
N PHE A 238 16.04 1.50 3.45
CA PHE A 238 14.98 0.48 3.47
C PHE A 238 15.45 -0.91 3.94
N ALA A 239 16.75 -1.20 3.83
CA ALA A 239 17.34 -2.38 4.46
C ALA A 239 17.30 -2.32 5.99
N SER A 240 17.18 -1.11 6.55
CA SER A 240 17.12 -0.84 7.98
C SER A 240 15.70 -0.63 8.50
N SER A 241 14.68 -0.99 7.71
CA SER A 241 13.25 -0.90 8.08
C SER A 241 12.61 -2.28 8.08
N GLU A 242 11.73 -2.55 9.04
CA GLU A 242 11.01 -3.81 9.19
C GLU A 242 9.50 -3.66 8.98
N TYR A 243 8.86 -4.75 8.57
CA TYR A 243 7.40 -4.83 8.61
C TYR A 243 6.94 -4.90 10.06
N ARG A 244 5.94 -4.08 10.41
CA ARG A 244 5.37 -4.09 11.75
C ARG A 244 3.87 -3.87 11.69
N GLU A 245 3.14 -4.77 12.32
CA GLU A 245 1.72 -4.59 12.57
C GLU A 245 1.52 -3.78 13.85
N TYR A 246 0.59 -2.83 13.78
CA TYR A 246 0.23 -2.00 14.92
C TYR A 246 -1.18 -2.37 15.39
N PRO A 247 -1.38 -2.66 16.68
CA PRO A 247 -2.70 -2.94 17.21
C PRO A 247 -3.58 -1.70 17.12
N LEU A 248 -4.81 -1.89 16.65
CA LEU A 248 -5.82 -0.82 16.55
C LEU A 248 -6.61 -0.62 17.85
N VAL A 249 -6.29 -1.41 18.87
CA VAL A 249 -6.94 -1.41 20.18
C VAL A 249 -5.93 -0.97 21.25
N PRO A 250 -6.41 -0.45 22.40
CA PRO A 250 -5.52 -0.08 23.50
C PRO A 250 -4.65 -1.26 23.95
N GLY A 251 -3.42 -0.96 24.39
CA GLY A 251 -2.46 -2.01 24.79
C GLY A 251 -2.95 -2.97 25.87
N LYS A 252 -3.88 -2.54 26.73
CA LYS A 252 -4.54 -3.44 27.69
C LYS A 252 -5.33 -4.56 27.00
N ALA A 253 -6.09 -4.23 25.96
CA ALA A 253 -6.86 -5.23 25.20
C ALA A 253 -5.91 -6.22 24.48
N VAL A 254 -4.77 -5.73 23.97
CA VAL A 254 -3.72 -6.58 23.39
C VAL A 254 -3.16 -7.54 24.43
N ALA A 255 -2.76 -7.04 25.60
CA ALA A 255 -2.20 -7.86 26.68
C ALA A 255 -3.20 -8.90 27.20
N ASP A 256 -4.48 -8.52 27.33
CA ASP A 256 -5.54 -9.44 27.72
C ASP A 256 -5.73 -10.53 26.66
N TYR A 257 -5.73 -10.18 25.36
CA TYR A 257 -5.79 -11.13 24.25
C TYR A 257 -4.61 -12.10 24.25
N GLU A 258 -3.38 -11.58 24.32
CA GLU A 258 -2.14 -12.38 24.33
C GLU A 258 -2.10 -13.37 25.50
N LYS A 259 -2.59 -12.95 26.68
CA LYS A 259 -2.68 -13.82 27.86
C LYS A 259 -3.63 -15.00 27.60
N HIS A 260 -4.81 -14.76 27.03
CA HIS A 260 -5.76 -15.82 26.71
C HIS A 260 -5.21 -16.73 25.60
N GLN A 261 -4.62 -16.16 24.56
CA GLN A 261 -3.99 -16.91 23.47
C GLN A 261 -2.86 -17.79 23.97
N LYS A 262 -2.04 -17.31 24.92
CA LYS A 262 -1.03 -18.14 25.56
C LYS A 262 -1.65 -19.33 26.28
N GLY A 263 -2.73 -19.11 27.04
CA GLY A 263 -3.45 -20.19 27.71
C GLY A 263 -3.98 -21.25 26.74
N ILE A 264 -4.56 -20.82 25.62
CA ILE A 264 -5.03 -21.72 24.55
C ILE A 264 -3.86 -22.52 23.97
N ARG A 265 -2.77 -21.85 23.57
CA ARG A 265 -1.58 -22.53 23.02
C ARG A 265 -0.96 -23.52 23.99
N ASP A 266 -0.91 -23.18 25.28
CA ASP A 266 -0.39 -24.08 26.32
C ASP A 266 -1.27 -25.34 26.42
N GLN A 267 -2.61 -25.20 26.29
CA GLN A 267 -3.55 -26.33 26.29
C GLN A 267 -3.48 -27.16 25.01
N GLU A 268 -3.37 -26.53 23.85
CA GLU A 268 -3.17 -27.20 22.55
C GLU A 268 -1.88 -28.02 22.56
N ALA A 269 -0.77 -27.43 23.03
CA ALA A 269 0.51 -28.14 23.14
C ALA A 269 0.42 -29.36 24.09
N ALA A 270 -0.28 -29.24 25.21
CA ALA A 270 -0.49 -30.35 26.14
C ALA A 270 -1.38 -31.46 25.53
N LEU A 271 -2.39 -31.08 24.75
CA LEU A 271 -3.25 -32.02 24.03
C LEU A 271 -2.46 -32.75 22.93
N ASP A 272 -1.67 -32.03 22.14
CA ASP A 272 -0.82 -32.62 21.10
C ASP A 272 0.20 -33.58 21.70
N GLU A 273 0.85 -33.21 22.81
CA GLU A 273 1.79 -34.09 23.52
C GLU A 273 1.10 -35.37 24.02
N PHE A 274 -0.12 -35.25 24.57
CA PHE A 274 -0.92 -36.39 24.99
C PHE A 274 -1.28 -37.30 23.82
N ILE A 275 -1.82 -36.74 22.73
CA ILE A 275 -2.21 -37.49 21.53
C ILE A 275 -1.00 -38.21 20.93
N HIS A 276 0.16 -37.55 20.84
CA HIS A 276 1.38 -38.17 20.35
C HIS A 276 1.83 -39.35 21.23
N LYS A 277 1.87 -39.17 22.55
CA LYS A 277 2.26 -40.24 23.49
C LYS A 277 1.31 -41.44 23.44
N GLU A 278 0.01 -41.21 23.43
CA GLU A 278 -0.98 -42.30 23.32
C GLU A 278 -0.90 -42.99 21.96
N SER A 279 -0.66 -42.24 20.88
CA SER A 279 -0.47 -42.80 19.54
C SER A 279 0.77 -43.68 19.45
N ASP A 280 1.89 -43.25 20.05
CA ASP A 280 3.13 -44.03 20.09
C ASP A 280 2.93 -45.31 20.90
N LEU A 281 2.32 -45.22 22.09
CA LEU A 281 2.04 -46.37 22.95
C LEU A 281 1.10 -47.37 22.27
N LEU A 282 0.01 -46.87 21.65
CA LEU A 282 -0.90 -47.71 20.89
C LEU A 282 -0.19 -48.35 19.69
N GLY A 283 0.68 -47.60 19.01
CA GLY A 283 1.54 -48.10 17.94
C GLY A 283 2.41 -49.27 18.39
N GLU A 284 3.08 -49.17 19.54
CA GLU A 284 3.87 -50.26 20.12
C GLU A 284 3.01 -51.49 20.46
N VAL A 285 1.84 -51.28 21.06
CA VAL A 285 0.89 -52.37 21.40
C VAL A 285 0.39 -53.09 20.14
N LEU A 286 0.04 -52.34 19.09
CA LEU A 286 -0.42 -52.90 17.82
C LEU A 286 0.72 -53.59 17.07
N ALA A 287 1.93 -53.03 17.08
CA ALA A 287 3.13 -53.65 16.50
C ALA A 287 3.44 -55.00 17.16
N ALA A 288 3.32 -55.09 18.48
CA ALA A 288 3.47 -56.36 19.21
C ALA A 288 2.43 -57.43 18.81
N LYS A 289 1.27 -57.00 18.29
CA LYS A 289 0.18 -57.88 17.81
C LYS A 289 0.22 -58.13 16.29
N THR A 290 1.18 -57.57 15.55
CA THR A 290 1.23 -57.62 14.07
C THR A 290 1.05 -59.03 13.50
N SER A 291 1.71 -60.05 14.05
CA SER A 291 1.57 -61.43 13.56
C SER A 291 0.15 -61.98 13.70
N ARG A 292 -0.58 -61.59 14.76
CA ARG A 292 -1.97 -61.97 14.97
C ARG A 292 -2.89 -61.25 13.99
N TYR A 293 -2.67 -59.95 13.76
CA TYR A 293 -3.39 -59.19 12.73
C TYR A 293 -3.20 -59.77 11.33
N MET A 294 -1.98 -60.21 10.97
CA MET A 294 -1.72 -60.87 9.68
C MET A 294 -2.51 -62.17 9.51
N ILE A 295 -2.56 -63.00 10.55
CA ILE A 295 -3.30 -64.28 10.53
C ILE A 295 -4.80 -64.00 10.43
N ALA A 296 -5.31 -63.10 11.26
CA ALA A 296 -6.71 -62.70 11.26
C ALA A 296 -7.15 -62.12 9.90
N ALA A 297 -6.34 -61.26 9.28
CA ALA A 297 -6.63 -60.70 7.96
C ALA A 297 -6.69 -61.79 6.87
N TRP A 298 -5.79 -62.78 6.95
CA TRP A 298 -5.82 -63.94 6.07
C TRP A 298 -7.05 -64.84 6.31
N GLU A 299 -7.46 -65.06 7.57
CA GLU A 299 -8.68 -65.81 7.90
C GLU A 299 -9.92 -65.13 7.30
N VAL A 300 -10.06 -63.82 7.46
CA VAL A 300 -11.18 -63.04 6.89
C VAL A 300 -11.20 -63.15 5.36
N LYS A 301 -10.04 -63.03 4.70
CA LYS A 301 -9.92 -63.12 3.24
C LYS A 301 -10.22 -64.52 2.68
N LYS A 302 -9.94 -65.58 3.46
CA LYS A 302 -10.16 -66.97 3.06
C LYS A 302 -11.60 -67.46 3.29
N GLN A 303 -12.37 -66.80 4.15
CA GLN A 303 -13.76 -67.15 4.46
C GLN A 303 -14.72 -66.05 3.97
N PRO A 304 -15.26 -66.16 2.74
CA PRO A 304 -16.22 -65.19 2.22
C PRO A 304 -17.46 -65.13 3.13
N GLY A 305 -17.64 -64.00 3.84
CA GLY A 305 -18.77 -63.76 4.75
C GLY A 305 -18.43 -63.71 6.25
N SER A 306 -17.18 -63.97 6.65
CA SER A 306 -16.74 -63.70 8.03
C SER A 306 -16.50 -62.19 8.22
N ALA A 307 -17.27 -61.55 9.10
CA ALA A 307 -17.06 -60.14 9.41
C ALA A 307 -15.73 -59.95 10.15
N ALA A 308 -14.94 -58.95 9.76
CA ALA A 308 -13.68 -58.60 10.43
C ALA A 308 -13.87 -58.49 11.95
N GLN A 309 -15.01 -57.99 12.39
CA GLN A 309 -15.42 -57.92 13.78
C GLN A 309 -15.41 -59.28 14.50
N THR A 310 -15.99 -60.33 13.92
CA THR A 310 -16.06 -61.66 14.56
C THR A 310 -14.67 -62.31 14.69
N VAL A 311 -13.81 -62.13 13.69
CA VAL A 311 -12.43 -62.65 13.72
C VAL A 311 -11.58 -61.84 14.70
N ALA A 312 -11.74 -60.52 14.74
CA ALA A 312 -11.07 -59.66 15.70
C ALA A 312 -11.45 -60.01 17.15
N GLU A 313 -12.73 -60.20 17.45
CA GLU A 313 -13.21 -60.58 18.79
C GLU A 313 -12.66 -61.94 19.24
N LYS A 314 -12.66 -62.95 18.36
CA LYS A 314 -12.09 -64.27 18.63
C LYS A 314 -10.62 -64.18 19.04
N ASP A 315 -9.85 -63.36 18.32
CA ASP A 315 -8.42 -63.23 18.52
C ASP A 315 -8.04 -62.01 19.39
N ASN A 316 -8.99 -61.41 20.12
CA ASN A 316 -8.76 -60.25 21.01
C ASN A 316 -7.95 -59.12 20.35
N LEU A 317 -8.33 -58.81 19.11
CA LEU A 317 -7.78 -57.74 18.28
C LEU A 317 -8.79 -56.60 18.18
N ASP A 318 -8.29 -55.39 17.92
CA ASP A 318 -9.12 -54.25 17.57
C ASP A 318 -9.75 -54.43 16.16
N PRO A 319 -11.09 -54.44 16.03
CA PRO A 319 -11.78 -54.66 14.77
C PRO A 319 -11.48 -53.61 13.69
N GLU A 320 -11.43 -52.32 14.06
CA GLU A 320 -11.19 -51.23 13.10
C GLU A 320 -9.77 -51.30 12.52
N THR A 321 -8.78 -51.63 13.36
CA THR A 321 -7.41 -51.85 12.92
C THR A 321 -7.32 -53.06 12.00
N LEU A 322 -8.02 -54.16 12.30
CA LEU A 322 -8.04 -55.34 11.43
C LEU A 322 -8.70 -55.02 10.08
N GLU A 323 -9.76 -54.23 10.06
CA GLU A 323 -10.45 -53.80 8.84
C GLU A 323 -9.51 -52.99 7.91
N ARG A 324 -8.61 -52.17 8.46
CA ARG A 324 -7.59 -51.45 7.68
C ARG A 324 -6.54 -52.36 7.02
N TRP A 325 -6.40 -53.62 7.46
CA TRP A 325 -5.42 -54.59 6.94
C TRP A 325 -5.99 -55.52 5.86
N ILE A 326 -7.32 -55.59 5.73
CA ILE A 326 -8.05 -56.49 4.80
C ILE A 326 -8.18 -55.84 3.43
#